data_AF-A0A7Y5VQY4-F1
#
_entry.id   AF-A0A7Y5VQY4-F1
#
_cell.length_a   1.000
_cell.length_b   1.000
_cell.length_c   1.000
_cell.angle_alpha   90.00
_cell.angle_beta   90.00
_cell.angle_gamma   90.00
#
_symmetry.space_group_name_H-M   'P 1'
#
loop_
_entity.id
_entity.type
_entity.pdbx_description
1 polymer ?
#
loop_
_entity_poly.entity_id
_entity_poly.type
_entity_poly.pdbx_seq_one_letter_code
_entity_poly.pdbx_strand_id
1 'polypeptide(L)'
;MMSLSVLLRFLVGRREAILSVASDRRALAVGFLFVLSAGFAREYDAEFLVREPWHVLLPLGVSLAASFLLFTLLFLMARRAPGAKPRFFSCYVAFLRVFWMTAPLAWLYAIPYERFLGAADAVSANLWTLALVAAWRVILMTRATAVLFDTSAFATAWPIMLYSDIAALVASSFVPVPLLALMGGIDVPPAESVMAGAALTVLALGVLTLPIWLIGAGVVAANRSLQRDIPAVLNIAPPPPLSTDQVAHGSITAADAAHSPFRSDQPGRTLLHLGWTSVAVWAVILPLTQPEQARRYEVEQAIEAGNVTAAIELLSFRPAGEFPPHWRPPPRSLERGDDDLRLNLTEASLESSADWVREYYVGQLVRYVEYLGWVYQDEDAGRLVRAVDILSRAPEAREMLRRRGLHLARIAYRDRERRQDVAAALDQLAEMADIDVHYRQVSTDSAGSQRAE
;
A
#
# COMPACT_ATOMS: atom_id res chain seq x y z
N MET A 1 2.44 -33.40 11.56
CA MET A 1 1.25 -32.60 11.92
C MET A 1 1.71 -31.30 12.56
N MET A 2 1.01 -30.19 12.34
CA MET A 2 1.51 -28.86 12.74
C MET A 2 1.04 -28.43 14.14
N SER A 3 1.99 -28.25 15.07
CA SER A 3 1.75 -27.61 16.37
C SER A 3 2.14 -26.13 16.34
N LEU A 4 1.74 -25.36 17.35
CA LEU A 4 2.21 -23.97 17.53
C LEU A 4 3.75 -23.90 17.59
N SER A 5 4.39 -24.92 18.18
CA SER A 5 5.85 -25.01 18.21
C SER A 5 6.44 -25.16 16.80
N VAL A 6 5.77 -25.87 15.88
CA VAL A 6 6.21 -25.95 14.47
C VAL A 6 6.13 -24.58 13.81
N LEU A 7 5.06 -23.81 14.05
CA LEU A 7 4.93 -22.44 13.52
C LEU A 7 6.04 -21.53 14.06
N LEU A 8 6.29 -21.49 15.37
CA LEU A 8 7.34 -20.65 15.96
C LEU A 8 8.74 -21.05 15.46
N ARG A 9 9.04 -22.35 15.39
CA ARG A 9 10.30 -22.86 14.84
C ARG A 9 10.43 -22.56 13.34
N PHE A 10 9.32 -22.57 12.61
CA PHE A 10 9.27 -22.17 11.21
C PHE A 10 9.63 -20.70 11.04
N LEU A 11 9.04 -19.79 11.84
CA LEU A 11 9.32 -18.35 11.76
C LEU A 11 10.78 -17.98 12.07
N VAL A 12 11.49 -18.82 12.82
CA VAL A 12 12.94 -18.71 13.12
C VAL A 12 13.80 -19.45 12.08
N GLY A 13 13.21 -20.09 11.07
CA GLY A 13 13.93 -20.72 9.96
C GLY A 13 14.51 -22.11 10.24
N ARG A 14 13.95 -22.88 11.19
CA ARG A 14 14.39 -24.26 11.47
C ARG A 14 14.04 -25.20 10.31
N ARG A 15 15.04 -25.94 9.83
CA ARG A 15 14.95 -26.86 8.67
C ARG A 15 13.80 -27.86 8.79
N GLU A 16 13.71 -28.56 9.93
CA GLU A 16 12.68 -29.58 10.18
C GLU A 16 11.26 -29.00 10.12
N ALA A 17 11.06 -27.80 10.69
CA ALA A 17 9.77 -27.14 10.68
C ALA A 17 9.37 -26.71 9.26
N ILE A 18 10.31 -26.21 8.45
CA ILE A 18 10.08 -25.86 7.05
C ILE A 18 9.68 -27.09 6.23
N LEU A 19 10.39 -28.21 6.37
CA LEU A 19 10.04 -29.47 5.69
C LEU A 19 8.70 -30.03 6.16
N SER A 20 8.39 -29.93 7.46
CA SER A 20 7.08 -30.29 7.99
C SER A 20 5.96 -29.41 7.43
N VAL A 21 6.23 -28.12 7.21
CA VAL A 21 5.26 -27.19 6.62
C VAL A 21 5.02 -27.51 5.15
N ALA A 22 6.09 -27.75 4.40
CA ALA A 22 6.02 -28.03 2.98
C ALA A 22 5.27 -29.33 2.67
N SER A 23 5.43 -30.37 3.51
CA SER A 23 4.84 -31.68 3.31
C SER A 23 3.38 -31.81 3.78
N ASP A 24 2.94 -31.00 4.75
CA ASP A 24 1.58 -31.06 5.30
C ASP A 24 0.57 -30.34 4.39
N ARG A 25 -0.39 -31.07 3.81
CA ARG A 25 -1.43 -30.49 2.95
C ARG A 25 -2.31 -29.48 3.70
N ARG A 26 -2.50 -29.66 5.01
CA ARG A 26 -3.31 -28.76 5.85
C ARG A 26 -2.66 -27.39 6.05
N ALA A 27 -1.33 -27.32 5.90
CA ALA A 27 -0.58 -26.06 5.93
C ALA A 27 -1.12 -25.03 4.94
N LEU A 28 -1.67 -25.48 3.81
CA LEU A 28 -2.23 -24.58 2.80
C LEU A 28 -3.48 -23.87 3.34
N ALA A 29 -4.38 -24.62 3.98
CA ALA A 29 -5.59 -24.05 4.58
C ALA A 29 -5.26 -23.14 5.78
N VAL A 30 -4.30 -23.54 6.62
CA VAL A 30 -3.82 -22.71 7.74
C VAL A 30 -3.18 -21.43 7.22
N GLY A 31 -2.27 -21.53 6.26
CA GLY A 31 -1.62 -20.38 5.63
C GLY A 31 -2.62 -19.44 4.97
N PHE A 32 -3.63 -19.97 4.28
CA PHE A 32 -4.73 -19.18 3.72
C PHE A 32 -5.45 -18.35 4.80
N LEU A 33 -5.82 -18.96 5.93
CA LEU A 33 -6.46 -18.26 7.05
C LEU A 33 -5.54 -17.18 7.65
N PHE A 34 -4.24 -17.43 7.74
CA PHE A 34 -3.29 -16.40 8.19
C PHE A 34 -3.15 -15.26 7.20
N VAL A 35 -3.17 -15.51 5.89
CA VAL A 35 -3.16 -14.45 4.87
C VAL A 35 -4.43 -13.61 4.95
N LEU A 36 -5.61 -14.23 5.10
CA LEU A 36 -6.86 -13.49 5.32
C LEU A 36 -6.80 -12.66 6.60
N SER A 37 -6.34 -13.25 7.71
CA SER A 37 -6.20 -12.54 8.97
C SER A 37 -5.19 -11.39 8.90
N ALA A 38 -4.10 -11.54 8.14
CA ALA A 38 -3.16 -10.46 7.88
C ALA A 38 -3.75 -9.38 6.96
N GLY A 39 -4.64 -9.76 6.04
CA GLY A 39 -5.42 -8.83 5.23
C GLY A 39 -6.31 -7.94 6.10
N PHE A 40 -7.03 -8.53 7.06
CA PHE A 40 -7.78 -7.76 8.07
C PHE A 40 -6.86 -6.81 8.85
N ALA A 41 -5.75 -7.31 9.39
CA ALA A 41 -4.79 -6.50 10.13
C ALA A 41 -4.21 -5.30 9.35
N ARG A 42 -4.18 -5.38 8.02
CA ARG A 42 -3.64 -4.34 7.14
C ARG A 42 -4.68 -3.32 6.68
N GLU A 43 -5.92 -3.75 6.48
CA GLU A 43 -6.96 -2.93 5.84
C GLU A 43 -8.02 -2.42 6.85
N TYR A 44 -7.96 -2.83 8.13
CA TYR A 44 -9.00 -2.49 9.11
C TYR A 44 -9.11 -0.99 9.42
N ASP A 45 -8.02 -0.24 9.31
CA ASP A 45 -7.97 1.20 9.54
C ASP A 45 -8.10 2.01 8.23
N ALA A 46 -7.75 1.38 7.10
CA ALA A 46 -7.77 2.01 5.78
C ALA A 46 -9.12 1.93 5.08
N GLU A 47 -9.88 0.83 5.19
CA GLU A 47 -11.11 0.61 4.41
C GLU A 47 -12.28 0.14 5.28
N PHE A 48 -13.52 0.43 4.86
CA PHE A 48 -14.73 0.05 5.59
C PHE A 48 -15.14 -1.40 5.29
N LEU A 49 -14.38 -2.35 5.86
CA LEU A 49 -14.46 -3.78 5.57
C LEU A 49 -15.82 -4.42 5.83
N VAL A 50 -16.65 -3.86 6.72
CA VAL A 50 -18.02 -4.36 6.96
C VAL A 50 -18.89 -4.22 5.71
N ARG A 51 -18.72 -3.13 4.96
CA ARG A 51 -19.49 -2.85 3.75
C ARG A 51 -18.77 -3.28 2.48
N GLU A 52 -17.44 -3.24 2.52
CA GLU A 52 -16.56 -3.55 1.39
C GLU A 52 -15.60 -4.71 1.71
N PRO A 53 -16.12 -5.92 2.02
CA PRO A 53 -15.29 -7.05 2.48
C PRO A 53 -14.32 -7.56 1.42
N TRP A 54 -14.50 -7.17 0.16
CA TRP A 54 -13.65 -7.57 -0.95
C TRP A 54 -12.22 -7.01 -0.83
N HIS A 55 -12.01 -5.90 -0.11
CA HIS A 55 -10.66 -5.36 0.14
C HIS A 55 -9.76 -6.37 0.86
N VAL A 56 -10.33 -7.23 1.72
CA VAL A 56 -9.58 -8.32 2.40
C VAL A 56 -9.03 -9.35 1.41
N LEU A 57 -9.65 -9.50 0.24
CA LEU A 57 -9.21 -10.42 -0.81
C LEU A 57 -8.05 -9.85 -1.64
N LEU A 58 -7.82 -8.54 -1.62
CA LEU A 58 -6.75 -7.91 -2.39
C LEU A 58 -5.35 -8.35 -1.91
N PRO A 59 -5.02 -8.33 -0.59
CA PRO A 59 -3.76 -8.90 -0.09
C PRO A 59 -3.58 -10.38 -0.44
N LEU A 60 -4.67 -11.16 -0.46
CA LEU A 60 -4.63 -12.56 -0.88
C LEU A 60 -4.27 -12.71 -2.36
N GLY A 61 -4.91 -11.93 -3.24
CA GLY A 61 -4.62 -11.91 -4.67
C GLY A 61 -3.18 -11.50 -4.97
N VAL A 62 -2.71 -10.42 -4.34
CA VAL A 62 -1.31 -9.96 -4.43
C VAL A 62 -0.35 -11.02 -3.91
N SER A 63 -0.66 -11.67 -2.78
CA SER A 63 0.16 -12.74 -2.24
C SER A 63 0.26 -13.95 -3.17
N LEU A 64 -0.84 -14.32 -3.85
CA LEU A 64 -0.85 -15.43 -4.79
C LEU A 64 0.00 -15.10 -6.02
N ALA A 65 -0.20 -13.92 -6.63
CA ALA A 65 0.59 -13.44 -7.76
C ALA A 65 2.08 -13.37 -7.41
N ALA A 66 2.42 -12.79 -6.25
CA ALA A 66 3.78 -12.69 -5.75
C ALA A 66 4.46 -14.06 -5.60
N SER A 67 3.78 -15.00 -4.94
CA SER A 67 4.30 -16.36 -4.73
C SER A 67 4.50 -17.10 -6.05
N PHE A 68 3.60 -16.92 -7.02
CA PHE A 68 3.67 -17.56 -8.32
C PHE A 68 4.85 -17.03 -9.15
N LEU A 69 5.04 -15.70 -9.20
CA LEU A 69 6.15 -15.08 -9.92
C LEU A 69 7.50 -15.49 -9.32
N LEU A 70 7.64 -15.41 -7.99
CA LEU A 70 8.86 -15.82 -7.30
C LEU A 70 9.14 -17.32 -7.52
N PHE A 71 8.13 -18.18 -7.36
CA PHE A 71 8.31 -19.62 -7.59
C PHE A 71 8.69 -19.92 -9.04
N THR A 72 8.09 -19.24 -10.01
CA THR A 72 8.41 -19.41 -11.43
C THR A 72 9.87 -19.07 -11.71
N LEU A 73 10.36 -17.96 -11.18
CA LEU A 73 11.78 -17.58 -11.27
C LEU A 73 12.69 -18.67 -10.69
N LEU A 74 12.41 -19.11 -9.47
CA LEU A 74 13.19 -20.16 -8.79
C LEU A 74 13.15 -21.49 -9.54
N PHE A 75 11.98 -21.90 -10.04
CA PHE A 75 11.80 -23.14 -10.79
C PHE A 75 12.54 -23.13 -12.13
N LEU A 76 12.51 -22.01 -12.87
CA LEU A 76 13.23 -21.86 -14.13
C LEU A 76 14.75 -21.96 -13.93
N MET A 77 15.26 -21.40 -12.83
CA MET A 77 16.68 -21.51 -12.47
C MET A 77 17.05 -22.95 -12.07
N ALA A 78 16.19 -23.62 -11.28
CA ALA A 78 16.43 -24.99 -10.82
C ALA A 78 16.30 -26.04 -11.95
N ARG A 79 15.46 -25.80 -12.97
CA ARG A 79 15.22 -26.74 -14.08
C ARG A 79 16.46 -27.03 -14.94
N ARG A 80 17.52 -26.23 -14.81
CA ARG A 80 18.79 -26.44 -15.53
C ARG A 80 19.69 -27.50 -14.89
N ALA A 81 19.36 -27.96 -13.69
CA ALA A 81 20.09 -29.03 -13.01
C ALA A 81 19.85 -30.40 -13.70
N PRO A 82 20.89 -31.22 -13.90
CA PRO A 82 20.74 -32.57 -14.41
C PRO A 82 20.01 -33.45 -13.37
N GLY A 83 18.89 -34.09 -13.74
CA GLY A 83 18.13 -34.94 -12.82
C GLY A 83 16.67 -35.14 -13.22
N ALA A 84 15.90 -35.73 -12.31
CA ALA A 84 14.46 -35.91 -12.46
C ALA A 84 13.77 -34.55 -12.67
N LYS A 85 12.78 -34.49 -13.58
CA LYS A 85 12.03 -33.27 -13.87
C LYS A 85 10.86 -33.15 -12.88
N PRO A 86 10.97 -32.34 -11.81
CA PRO A 86 9.87 -32.20 -10.85
C PRO A 86 8.64 -31.60 -11.54
N ARG A 87 7.45 -31.99 -11.08
CA ARG A 87 6.18 -31.41 -11.56
C ARG A 87 6.02 -30.01 -10.98
N PHE A 88 5.95 -29.00 -11.86
CA PHE A 88 5.84 -27.59 -11.50
C PHE A 88 4.79 -27.34 -10.40
N PHE A 89 3.56 -27.79 -10.61
CA PHE A 89 2.45 -27.53 -9.68
C PHE A 89 2.62 -28.21 -8.32
N SER A 90 3.17 -29.42 -8.27
CA SER A 90 3.42 -30.11 -7.00
C SER A 90 4.42 -29.35 -6.14
N CYS A 91 5.49 -28.84 -6.78
CA CYS A 91 6.48 -27.99 -6.13
C CYS A 91 5.91 -26.61 -5.76
N TYR A 92 5.11 -26.00 -6.64
CA TYR A 92 4.48 -24.72 -6.39
C TYR A 92 3.58 -24.78 -5.16
N VAL A 93 2.76 -25.83 -5.00
CA VAL A 93 1.89 -25.97 -3.83
C VAL A 93 2.72 -26.16 -2.55
N ALA A 94 3.82 -26.91 -2.59
CA ALA A 94 4.72 -27.04 -1.44
C ALA A 94 5.36 -25.71 -1.06
N PHE A 95 5.79 -24.93 -2.05
CA PHE A 95 6.30 -23.57 -1.87
C PHE A 95 5.23 -22.63 -1.32
N LEU A 96 4.01 -22.66 -1.85
CA LEU A 96 2.89 -21.81 -1.44
C LEU A 96 2.52 -22.01 0.03
N ARG A 97 2.54 -23.27 0.52
CA ARG A 97 2.34 -23.58 1.94
C ARG A 97 3.35 -22.86 2.82
N VAL A 98 4.63 -22.93 2.45
CA VAL A 98 5.71 -22.25 3.16
C VAL A 98 5.58 -20.73 3.03
N PHE A 99 5.22 -20.24 1.85
CA PHE A 99 5.08 -18.82 1.57
C PHE A 99 3.99 -18.17 2.43
N TRP A 100 2.80 -18.78 2.48
CA TRP A 100 1.68 -18.27 3.28
C TRP A 100 1.88 -18.44 4.79
N MET A 101 2.68 -19.41 5.23
CA MET A 101 3.02 -19.55 6.65
C MET A 101 3.89 -18.39 7.19
N THR A 102 4.38 -17.50 6.31
CA THR A 102 5.05 -16.24 6.72
C THR A 102 4.06 -15.11 7.07
N ALA A 103 2.78 -15.25 6.75
CA ALA A 103 1.77 -14.22 6.94
C ALA A 103 1.56 -13.73 8.39
N PRO A 104 1.72 -14.54 9.45
CA PRO A 104 1.56 -14.05 10.82
C PRO A 104 2.47 -12.86 11.20
N LEU A 105 3.60 -12.68 10.52
CA LEU A 105 4.47 -11.51 10.73
C LEU A 105 3.80 -10.19 10.35
N ALA A 106 2.84 -10.22 9.42
CA ALA A 106 2.11 -9.04 8.97
C ALA A 106 1.03 -8.59 9.97
N TRP A 107 0.78 -9.34 11.06
CA TRP A 107 -0.07 -8.85 12.16
C TRP A 107 0.53 -7.63 12.88
N LEU A 108 1.85 -7.42 12.76
CA LEU A 108 2.50 -6.22 13.29
C LEU A 108 2.01 -4.92 12.62
N TYR A 109 1.39 -5.01 11.44
CA TYR A 109 0.75 -3.85 10.80
C TYR A 109 -0.54 -3.40 11.49
N ALA A 110 -1.12 -4.23 12.36
CA ALA A 110 -2.31 -3.84 13.11
C ALA A 110 -2.01 -2.89 14.28
N ILE A 111 -0.76 -2.47 14.50
CA ILE A 111 -0.40 -1.55 15.59
C ILE A 111 -0.82 -0.14 15.16
N PRO A 112 -1.77 0.51 15.87
CA PRO A 112 -2.29 1.83 15.48
C PRO A 112 -1.37 2.94 15.98
N TYR A 113 -0.22 3.14 15.33
CA TYR A 113 0.79 4.12 15.75
C TYR A 113 0.24 5.55 15.82
N GLU A 114 -0.75 5.87 14.99
CA GLU A 114 -1.45 7.16 14.91
C GLU A 114 -2.20 7.52 16.18
N ARG A 115 -2.53 6.53 17.03
CA ARG A 115 -3.18 6.75 18.32
C ARG A 115 -2.20 7.11 19.43
N PHE A 116 -0.92 6.83 19.23
CA PHE A 116 0.12 6.99 20.24
C PHE A 116 1.16 8.06 19.88
N LEU A 117 1.30 8.38 18.60
CA LEU A 117 2.36 9.24 18.06
C LEU A 117 1.77 10.36 17.20
N GLY A 118 2.52 11.46 17.05
CA GLY A 118 2.18 12.51 16.07
C GLY A 118 2.25 11.98 14.63
N ALA A 119 1.61 12.65 13.68
CA ALA A 119 1.45 12.15 12.31
C ALA A 119 2.79 11.76 11.63
N ALA A 120 3.84 12.59 11.77
CA ALA A 120 5.15 12.29 11.18
C ALA A 120 5.83 11.08 11.84
N ASP A 121 5.77 10.99 13.17
CA ASP A 121 6.35 9.91 13.95
C ASP A 121 5.60 8.58 13.72
N ALA A 122 4.27 8.64 13.61
CA ALA A 122 3.43 7.49 13.28
C ALA A 122 3.78 6.93 11.89
N VAL A 123 3.90 7.79 10.87
CA VAL A 123 4.36 7.39 9.53
C VAL A 123 5.76 6.77 9.57
N SER A 124 6.69 7.38 10.32
CA SER A 124 8.04 6.83 10.48
C SER A 124 8.02 5.44 11.13
N ALA A 125 7.26 5.27 12.22
CA ALA A 125 7.11 3.99 12.92
C ALA A 125 6.47 2.91 12.02
N ASN A 126 5.47 3.28 11.22
CA ASN A 126 4.87 2.41 10.21
C ASN A 126 5.90 1.94 9.18
N LEU A 127 6.70 2.86 8.64
CA LEU A 127 7.73 2.55 7.64
C LEU A 127 8.84 1.65 8.22
N TRP A 128 9.27 1.90 9.46
CA TRP A 128 10.24 1.03 10.14
C TRP A 128 9.70 -0.36 10.40
N THR A 129 8.43 -0.46 10.80
CA THR A 129 7.76 -1.76 11.01
C THR A 129 7.64 -2.53 9.69
N LEU A 130 7.31 -1.84 8.60
CA LEU A 130 7.30 -2.41 7.25
C LEU A 130 8.69 -2.89 6.83
N ALA A 131 9.73 -2.08 7.05
CA ALA A 131 11.11 -2.47 6.74
C ALA A 131 11.54 -3.71 7.54
N LEU A 132 11.22 -3.77 8.83
CA LEU A 132 11.52 -4.91 9.71
C LEU A 132 10.81 -6.18 9.24
N VAL A 133 9.50 -6.13 9.00
CA VAL A 133 8.70 -7.27 8.54
C VAL A 133 9.15 -7.73 7.16
N ALA A 134 9.45 -6.81 6.24
CA ALA A 134 9.96 -7.12 4.92
C ALA A 134 11.32 -7.84 5.00
N ALA A 135 12.27 -7.30 5.77
CA ALA A 135 13.59 -7.90 5.97
C ALA A 135 13.49 -9.31 6.57
N TRP A 136 12.66 -9.49 7.60
CA TRP A 136 12.41 -10.83 8.18
C TRP A 136 11.86 -11.77 7.11
N ARG A 137 10.84 -11.35 6.36
CA ARG A 137 10.22 -12.19 5.33
C ARG A 137 11.21 -12.61 4.24
N VAL A 138 12.09 -11.72 3.79
CA VAL A 138 13.14 -12.03 2.82
C VAL A 138 14.14 -13.05 3.38
N ILE A 139 14.61 -12.87 4.61
CA ILE A 139 15.53 -13.80 5.29
C ILE A 139 14.88 -15.18 5.42
N LEU A 140 13.63 -15.21 5.90
CA LEU A 140 12.89 -16.46 6.09
C LEU A 140 12.59 -17.15 4.76
N MET A 141 12.21 -16.41 3.71
CA MET A 141 11.96 -16.98 2.38
C MET A 141 13.25 -17.53 1.75
N THR A 142 14.37 -16.84 1.97
CA THR A 142 15.70 -17.32 1.57
C THR A 142 16.03 -18.63 2.24
N ARG A 143 15.85 -18.70 3.56
CA ARG A 143 16.08 -19.93 4.31
C ARG A 143 15.13 -21.05 3.90
N ALA A 144 13.84 -20.75 3.75
CA ALA A 144 12.81 -21.70 3.36
C ALA A 144 13.10 -22.31 1.99
N THR A 145 13.37 -21.46 1.00
CA THR A 145 13.69 -21.89 -0.36
C THR A 145 14.98 -22.70 -0.37
N ALA A 146 16.01 -22.28 0.35
CA ALA A 146 17.25 -23.04 0.46
C ALA A 146 17.03 -24.45 1.02
N VAL A 147 16.13 -24.59 2.00
CA VAL A 147 15.74 -25.90 2.56
C VAL A 147 14.90 -26.71 1.58
N LEU A 148 13.96 -26.10 0.86
CA LEU A 148 13.09 -26.79 -0.11
C LEU A 148 13.85 -27.33 -1.31
N PHE A 149 14.86 -26.58 -1.78
CA PHE A 149 15.66 -26.93 -2.94
C PHE A 149 17.01 -27.61 -2.56
N ASP A 150 17.27 -27.80 -1.27
CA ASP A 150 18.55 -28.31 -0.70
C ASP A 150 19.79 -27.56 -1.21
N THR A 151 19.64 -26.25 -1.41
CA THR A 151 20.68 -25.34 -1.89
C THR A 151 21.30 -24.55 -0.72
N SER A 152 22.43 -23.89 -0.99
CA SER A 152 22.98 -22.95 -0.01
C SER A 152 22.06 -21.72 0.12
N ALA A 153 21.97 -21.17 1.34
CA ALA A 153 21.20 -19.95 1.59
C ALA A 153 21.73 -18.79 0.74
N PHE A 154 23.05 -18.70 0.57
CA PHE A 154 23.69 -17.68 -0.25
C PHE A 154 23.30 -17.77 -1.73
N ALA A 155 23.33 -18.97 -2.34
CA ALA A 155 22.89 -19.13 -3.73
C ALA A 155 21.41 -18.75 -3.91
N THR A 156 20.59 -19.05 -2.91
CA THR A 156 19.15 -18.78 -2.91
C THR A 156 18.80 -17.31 -2.67
N ALA A 157 19.67 -16.57 -1.96
CA ALA A 157 19.48 -15.15 -1.68
C ALA A 157 19.44 -14.35 -2.98
N TRP A 158 20.30 -14.64 -3.96
CA TRP A 158 20.39 -13.91 -5.22
C TRP A 158 19.06 -13.76 -5.97
N PRO A 159 18.34 -14.84 -6.35
CA PRO A 159 17.05 -14.70 -7.02
C PRO A 159 15.95 -14.11 -6.14
N ILE A 160 16.00 -14.32 -4.83
CA ILE A 160 15.00 -13.75 -3.91
C ILE A 160 15.19 -12.24 -3.78
N MET A 161 16.44 -11.78 -3.66
CA MET A 161 16.76 -10.36 -3.66
C MET A 161 16.38 -9.72 -4.99
N LEU A 162 16.73 -10.34 -6.13
CA LEU A 162 16.30 -9.88 -7.46
C LEU A 162 14.77 -9.70 -7.54
N TYR A 163 14.02 -10.72 -7.12
CA TYR A 163 12.56 -10.64 -7.09
C TYR A 163 12.05 -9.54 -6.16
N SER A 164 12.61 -9.46 -4.95
CA SER A 164 12.18 -8.49 -3.93
C SER A 164 12.42 -7.06 -4.39
N ASP A 165 13.53 -6.82 -5.08
CA ASP A 165 13.92 -5.53 -5.61
C ASP A 165 12.99 -5.09 -6.76
N ILE A 166 12.71 -5.99 -7.70
CA ILE A 166 11.72 -5.75 -8.76
C ILE A 166 10.34 -5.47 -8.16
N ALA A 167 9.92 -6.25 -7.15
CA ALA A 167 8.64 -6.04 -6.49
C ALA A 167 8.57 -4.69 -5.76
N ALA A 168 9.65 -4.26 -5.12
CA ALA A 168 9.74 -2.96 -4.46
C ALA A 168 9.70 -1.80 -5.47
N LEU A 169 10.40 -1.92 -6.60
CA LEU A 169 10.37 -0.93 -7.69
C LEU A 169 8.98 -0.81 -8.30
N VAL A 170 8.32 -1.94 -8.59
CA VAL A 170 6.94 -1.96 -9.10
C VAL A 170 5.97 -1.38 -8.07
N ALA A 171 6.09 -1.73 -6.79
CA ALA A 171 5.24 -1.14 -5.76
C ALA A 171 5.44 0.38 -5.66
N SER A 172 6.69 0.84 -5.74
CA SER A 172 7.04 2.26 -5.68
C SER A 172 6.50 3.05 -6.88
N SER A 173 6.32 2.42 -8.05
CA SER A 173 5.73 3.11 -9.22
C SER A 173 4.25 3.46 -9.05
N PHE A 174 3.56 2.85 -8.09
CA PHE A 174 2.18 3.18 -7.73
C PHE A 174 2.07 4.24 -6.64
N VAL A 175 3.18 4.62 -6.01
CA VAL A 175 3.21 5.71 -5.02
C VAL A 175 3.45 7.01 -5.77
N PRO A 176 2.50 7.95 -5.79
CA PRO A 176 2.72 9.25 -6.41
C PRO A 176 3.80 9.98 -5.61
N VAL A 177 4.99 10.13 -6.21
CA VAL A 177 6.08 10.92 -5.62
C VAL A 177 5.91 12.36 -6.10
N PRO A 178 5.65 13.34 -5.21
CA PRO A 178 5.46 14.74 -5.61
C PRO A 178 6.83 15.40 -5.89
N LEU A 179 7.53 14.91 -6.91
CA LEU A 179 8.86 15.40 -7.32
C LEU A 179 8.84 16.91 -7.58
N LEU A 180 7.77 17.40 -8.19
CA LEU A 180 7.58 18.83 -8.47
C LEU A 180 7.45 19.67 -7.20
N ALA A 181 6.80 19.16 -6.15
CA ALA A 181 6.70 19.88 -4.88
C ALA A 181 8.06 19.97 -4.18
N LEU A 182 8.82 18.87 -4.23
CA LEU A 182 10.15 18.78 -3.62
C LEU A 182 11.19 19.66 -4.34
N MET A 183 11.11 19.76 -5.67
CA MET A 183 11.96 20.66 -6.47
C MET A 183 11.47 22.11 -6.46
N GLY A 184 10.16 22.34 -6.28
CA GLY A 184 9.53 23.66 -6.29
C GLY A 184 9.61 24.40 -4.95
N GLY A 185 10.15 23.79 -3.90
CA GLY A 185 10.20 24.37 -2.56
C GLY A 185 8.82 24.61 -1.94
N ILE A 186 7.83 23.81 -2.34
CA ILE A 186 6.46 23.90 -1.79
C ILE A 186 6.46 23.22 -0.43
N ASP A 187 5.83 23.85 0.56
CA ASP A 187 5.66 23.26 1.89
C ASP A 187 4.83 21.96 1.79
N VAL A 188 5.52 20.83 1.90
CA VAL A 188 4.91 19.50 1.95
C VAL A 188 4.65 19.15 3.43
N PRO A 189 3.46 18.64 3.80
CA PRO A 189 3.19 18.18 5.15
C PRO A 189 4.29 17.21 5.66
N PRO A 190 4.72 17.29 6.93
CA PRO A 190 5.83 16.47 7.43
C PRO A 190 5.67 14.96 7.23
N ALA A 191 4.44 14.44 7.32
CA ALA A 191 4.14 13.04 7.04
C ALA A 191 4.40 12.66 5.57
N GLU A 192 3.98 13.52 4.64
CA GLU A 192 4.16 13.33 3.19
C GLU A 192 5.63 13.42 2.79
N SER A 193 6.42 14.29 3.43
CA SER A 193 7.87 14.38 3.15
C SER A 193 8.62 13.14 3.61
N VAL A 194 8.25 12.55 4.75
CA VAL A 194 8.80 11.26 5.23
C VAL A 194 8.45 10.13 4.26
N MET A 195 7.18 10.04 3.81
CA MET A 195 6.77 9.04 2.81
C MET A 195 7.51 9.19 1.49
N ALA A 196 7.62 10.43 0.97
CA ALA A 196 8.32 10.70 -0.28
C ALA A 196 9.82 10.37 -0.18
N GLY A 197 10.46 10.73 0.94
CA GLY A 197 11.85 10.38 1.20
C GLY A 197 12.08 8.87 1.25
N ALA A 198 11.19 8.13 1.89
CA ALA A 198 11.26 6.66 1.92
C ALA A 198 11.06 6.04 0.53
N ALA A 199 10.06 6.50 -0.23
CA ALA A 199 9.81 6.04 -1.59
C ALA A 199 11.01 6.32 -2.52
N LEU A 200 11.58 7.53 -2.46
CA LEU A 200 12.78 7.89 -3.21
C LEU A 200 13.99 7.04 -2.82
N THR A 201 14.16 6.76 -1.52
CA THR A 201 15.23 5.90 -1.02
C THR A 201 15.10 4.47 -1.56
N VAL A 202 13.89 3.89 -1.50
CA VAL A 202 13.61 2.56 -2.04
C VAL A 202 13.83 2.53 -3.56
N LEU A 203 13.36 3.54 -4.28
CA LEU A 203 13.56 3.65 -5.73
C LEU A 203 15.04 3.73 -6.10
N ALA A 204 15.80 4.61 -5.43
CA ALA A 204 17.22 4.79 -5.67
C ALA A 204 18.02 3.52 -5.36
N LEU A 205 17.81 2.92 -4.18
CA LEU A 205 18.47 1.68 -3.80
C LEU A 205 18.10 0.52 -4.73
N GLY A 206 16.83 0.43 -5.14
CA GLY A 206 16.40 -0.62 -6.06
C GLY A 206 17.04 -0.47 -7.43
N VAL A 207 17.01 0.73 -8.02
CA VAL A 207 17.67 0.97 -9.32
C VAL A 207 19.17 0.68 -9.26
N LEU A 208 19.84 1.07 -8.17
CA LEU A 208 21.29 0.87 -8.01
C LEU A 208 21.66 -0.59 -7.73
N THR A 209 20.84 -1.35 -6.99
CA THR A 209 21.16 -2.73 -6.62
C THR A 209 20.63 -3.77 -7.60
N LEU A 210 19.64 -3.44 -8.42
CA LEU A 210 19.07 -4.33 -9.43
C LEU A 210 20.10 -4.98 -10.36
N PRO A 211 21.11 -4.26 -10.92
CA PRO A 211 22.14 -4.87 -11.76
C PRO A 211 22.98 -5.90 -11.00
N ILE A 212 23.25 -5.65 -9.71
CA ILE A 212 24.03 -6.54 -8.84
C ILE A 212 23.25 -7.85 -8.65
N TRP A 213 21.95 -7.76 -8.33
CA TRP A 213 21.09 -8.92 -8.15
C TRP A 213 20.89 -9.70 -9.44
N LEU A 214 20.73 -9.01 -10.57
CA LEU A 214 20.57 -9.62 -11.89
C LEU A 214 21.80 -10.44 -12.28
N ILE A 215 23.00 -9.86 -12.14
CA ILE A 215 24.26 -10.54 -12.44
C ILE A 215 24.44 -11.74 -11.50
N GLY A 216 24.26 -11.54 -10.19
CA GLY A 216 24.42 -12.61 -9.21
C GLY A 216 23.44 -13.78 -9.42
N ALA A 217 22.17 -13.49 -9.71
CA ALA A 217 21.19 -14.51 -10.07
C ALA A 217 21.57 -15.23 -11.37
N GLY A 218 22.06 -14.49 -12.38
CA GLY A 218 22.57 -15.06 -13.63
C GLY A 218 23.75 -16.02 -13.41
N VAL A 219 24.72 -15.63 -12.58
CA VAL A 219 25.87 -16.47 -12.21
C VAL A 219 25.42 -17.74 -11.49
N VAL A 220 24.51 -17.63 -10.52
CA VAL A 220 23.93 -18.80 -9.82
C VAL A 220 23.17 -19.72 -10.79
N ALA A 221 22.43 -19.15 -11.76
CA ALA A 221 21.71 -19.93 -12.77
C ALA A 221 22.64 -20.62 -13.79
N ALA A 222 23.83 -20.07 -14.04
CA ALA A 222 24.83 -20.63 -14.93
C ALA A 222 25.70 -21.69 -14.24
N ASN A 223 25.96 -21.52 -12.94
CA ASN A 223 26.86 -22.39 -12.19
C ASN A 223 26.13 -23.65 -11.69
N ARG A 224 26.19 -24.73 -12.50
CA ARG A 224 25.62 -26.03 -12.16
C ARG A 224 26.18 -26.64 -10.86
N SER A 225 27.42 -26.32 -10.46
CA SER A 225 28.02 -26.88 -9.24
C SER A 225 27.35 -26.38 -7.95
N LEU A 226 26.70 -25.21 -8.00
CA LEU A 226 25.95 -24.65 -6.88
C LEU A 226 24.53 -25.24 -6.76
N GLN A 227 24.06 -25.89 -7.82
CA GLN A 227 22.75 -26.55 -7.87
C GLN A 227 22.94 -28.02 -7.47
N ARG A 228 22.78 -28.31 -6.17
CA ARG A 228 22.71 -29.70 -5.70
C ARG A 228 21.43 -30.37 -6.23
N ASP A 229 21.46 -31.70 -6.28
CA ASP A 229 20.32 -32.50 -6.72
C ASP A 229 19.04 -32.08 -5.99
N ILE A 230 17.98 -31.83 -6.75
CA ILE A 230 16.69 -31.42 -6.21
C ILE A 230 16.23 -32.53 -5.25
N PRO A 231 16.01 -32.22 -3.95
CA PRO A 231 15.75 -33.24 -2.95
C PRO A 231 14.47 -34.01 -3.30
N ALA A 232 14.51 -35.32 -3.01
CA ALA A 232 13.37 -36.23 -3.18
C ALA A 232 12.09 -35.74 -2.46
N VAL A 233 12.19 -34.80 -1.52
CA VAL A 233 11.06 -34.13 -0.84
C VAL A 233 10.08 -33.50 -1.83
N LEU A 234 10.55 -32.96 -2.95
CA LEU A 234 9.67 -32.39 -3.99
C LEU A 234 9.08 -33.46 -4.92
N ASN A 235 9.63 -34.67 -4.87
CA ASN A 235 9.17 -35.87 -5.58
C ASN A 235 8.45 -36.86 -4.64
N ILE A 236 7.98 -36.44 -3.46
CA ILE A 236 7.14 -37.30 -2.62
C ILE A 236 5.82 -37.52 -3.35
N ALA A 237 5.82 -38.52 -4.24
CA ALA A 237 4.61 -39.28 -4.51
C ALA A 237 4.05 -39.68 -3.14
N PRO A 238 2.72 -39.56 -2.91
CA PRO A 238 2.13 -40.12 -1.69
C PRO A 238 2.69 -41.53 -1.52
N PRO A 239 3.15 -41.91 -0.30
CA PRO A 239 3.73 -43.22 -0.09
C PRO A 239 2.75 -44.24 -0.71
N PRO A 240 3.24 -45.19 -1.53
CA PRO A 240 2.36 -46.16 -2.14
C PRO A 240 1.51 -46.78 -1.03
N PRO A 241 0.20 -46.99 -1.25
CA PRO A 241 -0.62 -47.69 -0.26
C PRO A 241 0.13 -48.96 0.13
N LEU A 242 0.35 -49.15 1.44
CA LEU A 242 1.07 -50.31 1.97
C LEU A 242 0.52 -51.54 1.25
N SER A 243 1.38 -52.27 0.52
CA SER A 243 0.92 -53.47 -0.16
C SER A 243 0.40 -54.43 0.90
N THR A 244 -0.77 -55.02 0.65
CA THR A 244 -1.40 -55.99 1.55
C THR A 244 -0.44 -57.13 1.93
N ASP A 245 0.52 -57.45 1.08
CA ASP A 245 1.54 -58.48 1.31
C ASP A 245 2.59 -58.08 2.37
N GLN A 246 2.94 -56.80 2.52
CA GLN A 246 3.86 -56.35 3.58
C GLN A 246 3.23 -56.41 4.97
N VAL A 247 1.90 -56.33 5.05
CA VAL A 247 1.15 -56.55 6.30
C VAL A 247 1.03 -58.05 6.59
N ALA A 248 0.95 -58.89 5.57
CA ALA A 248 0.78 -60.33 5.71
C ALA A 248 2.05 -61.07 6.18
N HIS A 249 3.25 -60.54 5.95
CA HIS A 249 4.51 -61.22 6.30
C HIS A 249 5.06 -60.96 7.71
N GLY A 250 4.30 -60.31 8.61
CA GLY A 250 4.58 -60.33 10.06
C GLY A 250 5.92 -59.73 10.52
N SER A 251 6.69 -59.09 9.63
CA SER A 251 8.03 -58.55 9.92
C SER A 251 8.01 -57.15 10.56
N ILE A 252 6.83 -56.53 10.69
CA ILE A 252 6.64 -55.33 11.50
C ILE A 252 5.75 -55.75 12.67
N THR A 253 6.35 -55.95 13.85
CA THR A 253 5.57 -56.21 15.05
C THR A 253 4.70 -54.98 15.33
N ALA A 254 3.47 -55.17 15.82
CA ALA A 254 2.59 -54.07 16.21
C ALA A 254 3.25 -53.12 17.24
N ALA A 255 4.27 -53.60 17.97
CA ALA A 255 5.08 -52.84 18.90
C ALA A 255 6.02 -51.83 18.21
N ASP A 256 6.66 -52.19 17.10
CA ASP A 256 7.52 -51.27 16.33
C ASP A 256 6.70 -50.17 15.64
N ALA A 257 5.48 -50.49 15.22
CA ALA A 257 4.52 -49.51 14.70
C ALA A 257 3.95 -48.57 15.79
N ALA A 258 4.01 -48.97 17.07
CA ALA A 258 3.57 -48.17 18.21
C ALA A 258 4.69 -47.27 18.76
N HIS A 259 5.96 -47.65 18.56
CA HIS A 259 7.13 -46.86 18.97
C HIS A 259 7.65 -45.89 17.92
N SER A 260 6.92 -45.68 16.81
CA SER A 260 7.21 -44.51 15.97
C SER A 260 6.96 -43.25 16.80
N PRO A 261 7.98 -42.44 17.13
CA PRO A 261 7.81 -41.20 17.89
C PRO A 261 6.98 -40.14 17.12
N PHE A 262 6.42 -40.50 15.97
CA PHE A 262 5.63 -39.64 15.09
C PHE A 262 4.14 -40.01 15.02
N ARG A 263 3.66 -41.10 15.65
CA ARG A 263 2.22 -41.35 15.82
C ARG A 263 1.67 -40.51 16.98
N SER A 264 1.47 -39.22 16.71
CA SER A 264 0.66 -38.35 17.56
C SER A 264 -0.76 -38.31 17.01
N ASP A 265 -1.69 -38.90 17.74
CA ASP A 265 -3.11 -38.79 17.45
C ASP A 265 -3.57 -37.33 17.64
N GLN A 266 -3.99 -36.71 16.53
CA GLN A 266 -4.78 -35.47 16.39
C GLN A 266 -4.21 -34.03 16.62
N PRO A 267 -2.90 -33.69 16.47
CA PRO A 267 -2.45 -32.28 16.58
C PRO A 267 -2.76 -31.33 15.42
N GLY A 268 -3.20 -31.80 14.25
CA GLY A 268 -3.44 -30.92 13.09
C GLY A 268 -4.63 -29.97 13.24
N ARG A 269 -5.48 -30.17 14.25
CA ARG A 269 -6.63 -29.31 14.54
C ARG A 269 -6.22 -28.00 15.19
N THR A 270 -5.16 -27.97 15.99
CA THR A 270 -4.78 -26.80 16.80
C THR A 270 -4.44 -25.57 15.98
N LEU A 271 -3.60 -25.68 14.93
CA LEU A 271 -3.29 -24.53 14.07
C LEU A 271 -4.47 -24.09 13.20
N LEU A 272 -5.32 -25.05 12.79
CA LEU A 272 -6.53 -24.71 12.06
C LEU A 272 -7.50 -23.92 12.96
N HIS A 273 -7.65 -24.35 14.22
CA HIS A 273 -8.38 -23.58 15.23
C HIS A 273 -7.75 -22.21 15.43
N LEU A 274 -6.43 -22.09 15.55
CA LEU A 274 -5.77 -20.79 15.67
C LEU A 274 -6.07 -19.87 14.48
N GLY A 275 -5.99 -20.38 13.24
CA GLY A 275 -6.33 -19.63 12.04
C GLY A 275 -7.78 -19.16 12.03
N TRP A 276 -8.73 -20.04 12.35
CA TRP A 276 -10.15 -19.70 12.46
C TRP A 276 -10.44 -18.71 13.59
N THR A 277 -9.87 -18.93 14.77
CA THR A 277 -9.98 -18.02 15.90
C THR A 277 -9.42 -16.64 15.54
N SER A 278 -8.30 -16.56 14.83
CA SER A 278 -7.73 -15.29 14.37
C SER A 278 -8.71 -14.53 13.46
N VAL A 279 -9.30 -15.20 12.48
CA VAL A 279 -10.31 -14.60 11.59
C VAL A 279 -11.59 -14.22 12.35
N ALA A 280 -12.06 -15.08 13.26
CA ALA A 280 -13.24 -14.83 14.07
C ALA A 280 -13.05 -13.63 15.03
N VAL A 281 -11.87 -13.49 15.62
CA VAL A 281 -11.50 -12.34 16.46
C VAL A 281 -11.62 -11.06 15.64
N TRP A 282 -11.10 -11.02 14.41
CA TRP A 282 -11.28 -9.87 13.52
C TRP A 282 -12.75 -9.59 13.21
N ALA A 283 -13.55 -10.62 12.88
CA ALA A 283 -14.97 -10.45 12.60
C ALA A 283 -15.75 -9.81 13.77
N VAL A 284 -15.34 -10.08 15.02
CA VAL A 284 -15.94 -9.48 16.23
C VAL A 284 -15.40 -8.07 16.50
N ILE A 285 -14.11 -7.84 16.26
CA ILE A 285 -13.45 -6.56 16.55
C ILE A 285 -13.82 -5.48 15.52
N LEU A 286 -13.96 -5.84 14.24
CA LEU A 286 -14.15 -4.86 13.15
C LEU A 286 -15.32 -3.89 13.37
N PRO A 287 -16.54 -4.32 13.76
CA PRO A 287 -17.64 -3.38 14.01
C PRO A 287 -17.35 -2.38 15.14
N LEU A 288 -16.48 -2.74 16.09
CA LEU A 288 -16.11 -1.90 17.22
C LEU A 288 -14.96 -0.95 16.87
N THR A 289 -14.08 -1.33 15.94
CA THR A 289 -12.90 -0.53 15.57
C THR A 289 -13.13 0.37 14.35
N GLN A 290 -14.26 0.24 13.65
CA GLN A 290 -14.54 0.98 12.42
C GLN A 290 -15.60 2.10 12.47
N PRO A 291 -15.90 2.78 13.59
CA PRO A 291 -16.90 3.87 13.57
C PRO A 291 -16.42 5.07 12.74
N GLU A 292 -15.13 5.37 12.72
CA GLU A 292 -14.54 6.44 11.90
C GLU A 292 -14.67 6.12 10.39
N GLN A 293 -14.37 4.88 10.00
CA GLN A 293 -14.47 4.39 8.63
C GLN A 293 -15.93 4.32 8.16
N ALA A 294 -16.88 3.98 9.04
CA ALA A 294 -18.30 4.01 8.73
C ALA A 294 -18.77 5.45 8.39
N ARG A 295 -18.40 6.44 9.21
CA ARG A 295 -18.74 7.85 8.96
C ARG A 295 -18.09 8.37 7.68
N ARG A 296 -16.83 8.02 7.45
CA ARG A 296 -16.15 8.30 6.19
C ARG A 296 -16.96 7.78 5.00
N TYR A 297 -17.32 6.50 5.05
CA TYR A 297 -18.07 5.82 4.00
C TYR A 297 -19.44 6.47 3.74
N GLU A 298 -20.16 6.88 4.78
CA GLU A 298 -21.44 7.60 4.65
C GLU A 298 -21.29 8.92 3.91
N VAL A 299 -20.27 9.71 4.23
CA VAL A 299 -19.98 10.97 3.53
C VAL A 299 -19.58 10.70 2.08
N GLU A 300 -18.69 9.74 1.83
CA GLU A 300 -18.23 9.39 0.49
C GLU A 300 -19.40 8.90 -0.38
N GLN A 301 -20.30 8.09 0.17
CA GLN A 301 -21.51 7.63 -0.51
C GLN A 301 -22.47 8.77 -0.84
N ALA A 302 -22.66 9.74 0.06
CA ALA A 302 -23.48 10.92 -0.20
C ALA A 302 -22.90 11.75 -1.36
N ILE A 303 -21.58 11.90 -1.41
CA ILE A 303 -20.87 12.61 -2.49
C ILE A 303 -20.99 11.86 -3.82
N GLU A 304 -20.75 10.54 -3.83
CA GLU A 304 -20.89 9.70 -5.03
C GLU A 304 -22.32 9.68 -5.58
N ALA A 305 -23.32 9.81 -4.70
CA ALA A 305 -24.72 9.94 -5.08
C ALA A 305 -25.09 11.33 -5.62
N GLY A 306 -24.15 12.29 -5.66
CA GLY A 306 -24.39 13.68 -6.04
C GLY A 306 -25.16 14.49 -4.98
N ASN A 307 -25.35 13.94 -3.78
CA ASN A 307 -26.06 14.61 -2.68
C ASN A 307 -25.09 15.43 -1.83
N VAL A 308 -24.62 16.53 -2.43
CA VAL A 308 -23.64 17.45 -1.83
C VAL A 308 -24.12 18.01 -0.50
N THR A 309 -25.40 18.41 -0.40
CA THR A 309 -25.97 18.97 0.84
C THR A 309 -25.91 17.95 1.98
N ALA A 310 -26.36 16.70 1.75
CA ALA A 310 -26.29 15.67 2.78
C ALA A 310 -24.85 15.35 3.21
N ALA A 311 -23.90 15.37 2.28
CA ALA A 311 -22.49 15.17 2.61
C ALA A 311 -21.95 16.26 3.55
N ILE A 312 -22.26 17.53 3.27
CA ILE A 312 -21.86 18.67 4.11
C ILE A 312 -22.57 18.64 5.47
N GLU A 313 -23.84 18.25 5.52
CA GLU A 313 -24.59 18.07 6.78
C GLU A 313 -23.95 16.97 7.64
N LEU A 314 -23.61 15.81 7.06
CA LEU A 314 -22.96 14.70 7.76
C LEU A 314 -21.58 15.10 8.31
N LEU A 315 -20.78 15.83 7.51
CA LEU A 315 -19.50 16.39 7.95
C LEU A 315 -19.70 17.38 9.11
N SER A 316 -20.68 18.28 8.98
CA SER A 316 -20.90 19.37 9.94
C SER A 316 -21.49 18.89 11.26
N PHE A 317 -22.23 17.78 11.24
CA PHE A 317 -22.82 17.18 12.44
C PHE A 317 -21.76 16.59 13.39
N ARG A 318 -20.55 16.32 12.89
CA ARG A 318 -19.48 15.63 13.65
C ARG A 318 -18.23 16.51 13.78
N PRO A 319 -17.47 16.40 14.88
CA PRO A 319 -16.16 17.03 14.97
C PRO A 319 -15.17 16.34 14.02
N ALA A 320 -14.17 17.07 13.52
CA ALA A 320 -13.18 16.54 12.58
C ALA A 320 -12.46 15.27 13.11
N GLY A 321 -12.24 15.18 14.43
CA GLY A 321 -11.60 14.02 15.06
C GLY A 321 -12.47 12.75 15.14
N GLU A 322 -13.74 12.81 14.72
CA GLU A 322 -14.59 11.61 14.56
C GLU A 322 -14.39 10.89 13.22
N PHE A 323 -13.55 11.43 12.34
CA PHE A 323 -13.17 10.81 11.07
C PHE A 323 -11.74 10.25 11.13
N PRO A 324 -11.35 9.34 10.21
CA PRO A 324 -10.00 8.78 10.22
C PRO A 324 -8.96 9.90 10.10
N PRO A 325 -7.87 9.88 10.89
CA PRO A 325 -6.94 11.00 11.00
C PRO A 325 -6.19 11.32 9.70
N HIS A 326 -6.06 10.34 8.83
CA HIS A 326 -5.44 10.49 7.51
C HIS A 326 -6.45 10.81 6.40
N TRP A 327 -7.76 10.77 6.70
CA TRP A 327 -8.77 11.08 5.72
C TRP A 327 -8.92 12.59 5.56
N ARG A 328 -8.90 13.01 4.30
CA ARG A 328 -9.09 14.38 3.86
C ARG A 328 -10.34 14.37 3.00
N PRO A 329 -11.51 14.88 3.45
CA PRO A 329 -12.66 15.02 2.55
C PRO A 329 -12.21 15.91 1.39
N PRO A 330 -12.66 15.78 0.15
CA PRO A 330 -13.59 14.82 -0.41
C PRO A 330 -12.91 13.54 -0.99
N PRO A 331 -13.67 12.48 -1.34
CA PRO A 331 -13.17 11.17 -1.78
C PRO A 331 -12.15 11.20 -2.93
N ARG A 332 -11.47 10.05 -3.13
CA ARG A 332 -10.57 9.76 -4.27
C ARG A 332 -11.19 10.09 -5.65
N SER A 333 -12.52 10.17 -5.76
CA SER A 333 -13.21 10.61 -6.99
C SER A 333 -12.88 12.05 -7.37
N LEU A 334 -12.63 12.93 -6.40
CA LEU A 334 -12.23 14.31 -6.66
C LEU A 334 -10.75 14.46 -7.06
N GLU A 335 -9.93 13.43 -6.81
CA GLU A 335 -8.60 13.31 -7.41
C GLU A 335 -8.68 13.03 -8.92
N ARG A 336 -9.82 12.56 -9.43
CA ARG A 336 -10.03 12.31 -10.88
C ARG A 336 -10.48 13.53 -11.68
N GLY A 337 -10.51 14.73 -11.09
CA GLY A 337 -10.72 15.98 -11.82
C GLY A 337 -12.17 16.40 -12.02
N ASP A 338 -13.10 16.00 -11.15
CA ASP A 338 -14.48 16.53 -11.16
C ASP A 338 -14.52 17.92 -10.51
N ASP A 339 -14.05 18.93 -11.23
CA ASP A 339 -13.93 20.27 -10.70
C ASP A 339 -15.28 20.89 -10.30
N ASP A 340 -16.38 20.53 -10.99
CA ASP A 340 -17.71 21.03 -10.67
C ASP A 340 -18.20 20.51 -9.32
N LEU A 341 -17.93 19.25 -9.00
CA LEU A 341 -18.22 18.69 -7.68
C LEU A 341 -17.44 19.41 -6.56
N ARG A 342 -16.18 19.80 -6.81
CA ARG A 342 -15.38 20.57 -5.84
C ARG A 342 -16.00 21.95 -5.58
N LEU A 343 -16.43 22.64 -6.64
CA LEU A 343 -17.09 23.94 -6.52
C LEU A 343 -18.42 23.80 -5.77
N ASN A 344 -19.24 22.79 -6.12
CA ASN A 344 -20.51 22.53 -5.45
C ASN A 344 -20.34 22.23 -3.96
N LEU A 345 -19.35 21.40 -3.58
CA LEU A 345 -19.06 21.09 -2.17
C LEU A 345 -18.62 22.33 -1.40
N THR A 346 -17.78 23.18 -2.02
CA THR A 346 -17.32 24.41 -1.35
C THR A 346 -18.48 25.38 -1.18
N GLU A 347 -19.29 25.57 -2.21
CA GLU A 347 -20.49 26.42 -2.15
C GLU A 347 -21.47 25.95 -1.06
N ALA A 348 -21.80 24.66 -1.02
CA ALA A 348 -22.66 24.09 0.02
C ALA A 348 -22.07 24.23 1.43
N SER A 349 -20.73 24.20 1.56
CA SER A 349 -20.06 24.42 2.84
C SER A 349 -20.20 25.85 3.36
N LEU A 350 -20.40 26.84 2.48
CA LEU A 350 -20.59 28.23 2.90
C LEU A 350 -21.98 28.50 3.48
N GLU A 351 -23.00 27.74 3.05
CA GLU A 351 -24.39 28.02 3.43
C GLU A 351 -24.72 27.57 4.85
N SER A 352 -24.29 26.38 5.25
CA SER A 352 -24.68 25.80 6.54
C SER A 352 -23.74 24.67 6.96
N SER A 353 -22.46 24.98 7.20
CA SER A 353 -21.49 23.99 7.69
C SER A 353 -20.76 24.39 8.96
N ALA A 354 -20.20 23.40 9.66
CA ALA A 354 -19.32 23.62 10.79
C ALA A 354 -18.03 24.33 10.33
N ASP A 355 -17.43 25.17 11.19
CA ASP A 355 -16.29 26.01 10.84
C ASP A 355 -15.12 25.21 10.24
N TRP A 356 -14.84 24.01 10.76
CA TRP A 356 -13.76 23.16 10.27
C TRP A 356 -14.01 22.66 8.84
N VAL A 357 -15.27 22.39 8.48
CA VAL A 357 -15.67 21.93 7.15
C VAL A 357 -15.49 23.07 6.16
N ARG A 358 -15.98 24.25 6.53
CA ARG A 358 -15.87 25.48 5.74
C ARG A 358 -14.42 25.86 5.49
N GLU A 359 -13.62 25.96 6.55
CA GLU A 359 -12.19 26.28 6.48
C GLU A 359 -11.44 25.29 5.57
N TYR A 360 -11.77 24.00 5.70
CA TYR A 360 -11.15 22.96 4.91
C TYR A 360 -11.47 23.09 3.40
N TYR A 361 -12.75 23.21 3.02
CA TYR A 361 -13.15 23.31 1.61
C TYR A 361 -12.73 24.63 0.97
N VAL A 362 -12.80 25.74 1.70
CA VAL A 362 -12.27 27.02 1.22
C VAL A 362 -10.76 26.93 0.99
N GLY A 363 -10.01 26.29 1.90
CA GLY A 363 -8.59 26.05 1.71
C GLY A 363 -8.28 25.17 0.47
N GLN A 364 -9.13 24.19 0.15
CA GLN A 364 -9.03 23.43 -1.09
C GLN A 364 -9.32 24.29 -2.32
N LEU A 365 -10.34 25.16 -2.26
CA LEU A 365 -10.70 26.04 -3.36
C LEU A 365 -9.61 27.07 -3.66
N VAL A 366 -8.95 27.63 -2.63
CA VAL A 366 -7.79 28.51 -2.79
C VAL A 366 -6.66 27.79 -3.56
N ARG A 367 -6.32 26.56 -3.16
CA ARG A 367 -5.33 25.72 -3.89
C ARG A 367 -5.75 25.44 -5.34
N TYR A 368 -7.03 25.23 -5.56
CA TYR A 368 -7.56 24.97 -6.89
C TYR A 368 -7.48 26.21 -7.80
N VAL A 369 -7.79 27.41 -7.29
CA VAL A 369 -7.65 28.67 -8.04
C VAL A 369 -6.18 28.95 -8.38
N GLU A 370 -5.26 28.67 -7.45
CA GLU A 370 -3.82 28.73 -7.74
C GLU A 370 -3.43 27.78 -8.88
N TYR A 371 -3.88 26.52 -8.81
CA TYR A 371 -3.62 25.53 -9.85
C TYR A 371 -4.17 25.96 -11.21
N LEU A 372 -5.43 26.41 -11.25
CA LEU A 372 -6.05 26.91 -12.47
C LEU A 372 -5.25 28.06 -13.08
N GLY A 373 -4.70 28.96 -12.26
CA GLY A 373 -3.88 30.04 -12.78
C GLY A 373 -2.56 29.62 -13.43
N TRP A 374 -2.05 28.43 -13.14
CA TRP A 374 -0.87 27.88 -13.82
C TRP A 374 -1.19 27.18 -15.12
N VAL A 375 -2.29 26.41 -15.11
CA VAL A 375 -2.65 25.48 -16.18
C VAL A 375 -3.72 26.05 -17.11
N TYR A 376 -4.23 27.25 -16.81
CA TYR A 376 -5.37 27.90 -17.43
C TYR A 376 -5.47 27.64 -18.94
N GLN A 377 -6.57 26.98 -19.31
CA GLN A 377 -7.03 26.87 -20.69
C GLN A 377 -8.36 27.63 -20.82
N ASP A 378 -8.71 28.06 -22.03
CA ASP A 378 -9.93 28.84 -22.28
C ASP A 378 -11.24 28.11 -21.86
N GLU A 379 -11.18 26.78 -21.71
CA GLU A 379 -12.27 25.93 -21.22
C GLU A 379 -12.52 26.08 -19.71
N ASP A 380 -11.53 26.55 -18.94
CA ASP A 380 -11.61 26.70 -17.47
C ASP A 380 -12.08 28.08 -17.01
N ALA A 381 -12.28 29.03 -17.94
CA ALA A 381 -12.71 30.41 -17.66
C ALA A 381 -13.93 30.47 -16.73
N GLY A 382 -14.98 29.71 -17.05
CA GLY A 382 -16.21 29.71 -16.26
C GLY A 382 -16.01 29.13 -14.86
N ARG A 383 -15.14 28.13 -14.71
CA ARG A 383 -14.82 27.53 -13.42
C ARG A 383 -14.02 28.48 -12.54
N LEU A 384 -13.05 29.20 -13.13
CA LEU A 384 -12.29 30.21 -12.40
C LEU A 384 -13.19 31.34 -11.90
N VAL A 385 -14.06 31.88 -12.77
CA VAL A 385 -15.02 32.93 -12.39
C VAL A 385 -15.93 32.44 -11.25
N ARG A 386 -16.47 31.22 -11.37
CA ARG A 386 -17.28 30.61 -10.31
C ARG A 386 -16.51 30.39 -9.01
N ALA A 387 -15.26 29.93 -9.09
CA ALA A 387 -14.41 29.72 -7.94
C ALA A 387 -14.13 31.03 -7.18
N VAL A 388 -13.81 32.10 -7.90
CA VAL A 388 -13.59 33.43 -7.31
C VAL A 388 -14.87 33.96 -6.66
N ASP A 389 -16.02 33.79 -7.31
CA ASP A 389 -17.31 34.17 -6.72
C ASP A 389 -17.56 33.45 -5.38
N ILE A 390 -17.36 32.13 -5.33
CA ILE A 390 -17.49 31.33 -4.10
C ILE A 390 -16.50 31.83 -3.04
N LEU A 391 -15.23 32.05 -3.38
CA LEU A 391 -14.23 32.56 -2.43
C LEU A 391 -14.59 33.95 -1.90
N SER A 392 -15.20 34.81 -2.71
CA SER A 392 -15.58 36.17 -2.30
C SER A 392 -16.63 36.21 -1.19
N ARG A 393 -17.45 35.15 -1.09
CA ARG A 393 -18.45 34.93 -0.04
C ARG A 393 -17.85 34.37 1.25
N ALA A 394 -16.62 33.84 1.21
CA ALA A 394 -15.96 33.19 2.34
C ALA A 394 -15.00 34.17 3.06
N PRO A 395 -15.28 34.57 4.32
CA PRO A 395 -14.44 35.54 5.02
C PRO A 395 -13.02 35.00 5.30
N GLU A 396 -12.89 33.70 5.62
CA GLU A 396 -11.60 33.03 5.81
C GLU A 396 -10.74 32.97 4.54
N ALA A 397 -11.34 33.05 3.34
CA ALA A 397 -10.58 33.04 2.09
C ALA A 397 -9.62 34.23 1.99
N ARG A 398 -10.02 35.42 2.47
CA ARG A 398 -9.18 36.63 2.40
C ARG A 398 -7.87 36.45 3.14
N GLU A 399 -7.92 35.89 4.34
CA GLU A 399 -6.72 35.62 5.14
C GLU A 399 -5.83 34.56 4.49
N MET A 400 -6.42 33.49 3.95
CA MET A 400 -5.67 32.46 3.23
C MET A 400 -5.00 33.01 1.97
N LEU A 401 -5.70 33.83 1.19
CA LEU A 401 -5.20 34.46 -0.03
C LEU A 401 -4.09 35.47 0.27
N ARG A 402 -4.22 36.29 1.33
CA ARG A 402 -3.17 37.21 1.78
C ARG A 402 -1.87 36.49 2.13
N ARG A 403 -1.95 35.39 2.87
CA ARG A 403 -0.78 34.56 3.20
C ARG A 403 -0.07 34.00 1.96
N ARG A 404 -0.78 33.89 0.84
CA ARG A 404 -0.29 33.29 -0.42
C ARG A 404 -0.08 34.29 -1.56
N GLY A 405 -0.31 35.58 -1.33
CA GLY A 405 -0.57 36.60 -2.37
C GLY A 405 0.46 36.75 -3.48
N LEU A 406 1.73 36.39 -3.26
CA LEU A 406 2.78 36.47 -4.30
C LEU A 406 2.53 35.58 -5.53
N HIS A 407 1.74 34.52 -5.39
CA HIS A 407 1.48 33.58 -6.49
C HIS A 407 0.35 34.04 -7.42
N LEU A 408 -0.72 34.55 -6.83
CA LEU A 408 -1.94 34.95 -7.52
C LEU A 408 -1.75 36.22 -8.37
N ALA A 409 -0.87 37.13 -7.95
CA ALA A 409 -0.47 38.29 -8.72
C ALA A 409 0.11 37.94 -10.11
N ARG A 410 0.84 36.82 -10.20
CA ARG A 410 1.43 36.36 -11.48
C ARG A 410 0.38 35.82 -12.44
N ILE A 411 -0.65 35.17 -11.90
CA ILE A 411 -1.77 34.61 -12.65
C ILE A 411 -2.60 35.73 -13.25
N ALA A 412 -2.98 36.71 -12.42
CA ALA A 412 -3.74 37.91 -12.81
C ALA A 412 -3.13 38.65 -14.02
N TYR A 413 -1.80 38.69 -14.09
CA TYR A 413 -1.08 39.40 -15.15
C TYR A 413 -1.08 38.69 -16.50
N ARG A 414 -1.04 37.34 -16.52
CA ARG A 414 -0.84 36.57 -17.75
C ARG A 414 -2.07 36.54 -18.66
N ASP A 415 -3.27 36.51 -18.06
CA ASP A 415 -4.51 36.22 -18.78
C ASP A 415 -5.46 37.41 -18.96
N ARG A 416 -5.10 38.59 -18.42
CA ARG A 416 -5.92 39.81 -18.51
C ARG A 416 -6.26 40.23 -19.95
N GLU A 417 -5.43 39.84 -20.92
CA GLU A 417 -5.62 40.19 -22.34
C GLU A 417 -6.61 39.29 -23.08
N ARG A 418 -7.04 38.14 -22.51
CA ARG A 418 -7.80 37.13 -23.27
C ARG A 418 -9.31 37.22 -23.11
N ARG A 419 -9.83 37.51 -21.91
CA ARG A 419 -11.28 37.69 -21.67
C ARG A 419 -11.59 38.64 -20.51
N GLN A 420 -12.64 39.45 -20.68
CA GLN A 420 -13.02 40.51 -19.74
C GLN A 420 -13.62 39.98 -18.43
N ASP A 421 -14.36 38.86 -18.47
CA ASP A 421 -14.95 38.19 -17.31
C ASP A 421 -13.87 37.59 -16.40
N VAL A 422 -12.88 36.92 -16.98
CA VAL A 422 -11.71 36.39 -16.26
C VAL A 422 -10.88 37.52 -15.66
N ALA A 423 -10.66 38.61 -16.41
CA ALA A 423 -9.96 39.78 -15.89
C ALA A 423 -10.66 40.35 -14.65
N ALA A 424 -12.00 40.46 -14.66
CA ALA A 424 -12.77 40.94 -13.51
C ALA A 424 -12.63 40.01 -12.29
N ALA A 425 -12.68 38.68 -12.49
CA ALA A 425 -12.47 37.72 -11.42
C ALA A 425 -11.04 37.79 -10.85
N LEU A 426 -10.03 37.98 -11.69
CA LEU A 426 -8.64 38.13 -11.25
C LEU A 426 -8.40 39.43 -10.49
N ASP A 427 -9.04 40.53 -10.91
CA ASP A 427 -9.01 41.80 -10.18
C ASP A 427 -9.66 41.67 -8.80
N GLN A 428 -10.81 40.98 -8.71
CA GLN A 428 -11.47 40.67 -7.43
C GLN A 428 -10.60 39.81 -6.51
N LEU A 429 -9.93 38.79 -7.05
CA LEU A 429 -9.02 37.94 -6.28
C LEU A 429 -7.82 38.74 -5.74
N ALA A 430 -7.27 39.65 -6.55
CA ALA A 430 -6.16 40.51 -6.14
C ALA A 430 -6.57 41.49 -5.03
N GLU A 431 -7.77 42.06 -5.11
CA GLU A 431 -8.35 42.89 -4.05
C GLU A 431 -8.52 42.10 -2.75
N MET A 432 -9.08 40.88 -2.82
CA MET A 432 -9.23 40.00 -1.65
C MET A 432 -7.89 39.65 -0.99
N ALA A 433 -6.84 39.49 -1.79
CA ALA A 433 -5.50 39.17 -1.34
C ALA A 433 -4.71 40.41 -0.88
N ASP A 434 -5.27 41.61 -0.95
CA ASP A 434 -4.61 42.88 -0.63
C ASP A 434 -3.32 43.10 -1.45
N ILE A 435 -3.36 42.70 -2.72
CA ILE A 435 -2.24 42.85 -3.66
C ILE A 435 -2.48 44.12 -4.48
N ASP A 436 -1.57 45.09 -4.35
CA ASP A 436 -1.58 46.24 -5.25
C ASP A 436 -1.15 45.81 -6.67
N VAL A 437 -2.13 45.68 -7.57
CA VAL A 437 -1.92 45.29 -8.97
C VAL A 437 -1.21 46.40 -9.76
N HIS A 438 -1.00 47.60 -9.20
CA HIS A 438 -0.25 48.68 -9.86
C HIS A 438 1.26 48.46 -9.98
N TYR A 439 1.79 47.30 -9.56
CA TYR A 439 3.23 47.02 -9.57
C TYR A 439 3.91 46.96 -10.96
N ARG A 440 3.27 47.28 -12.10
CA ARG A 440 3.97 47.20 -13.40
C ARG A 440 3.45 48.01 -14.60
N GLN A 441 3.25 49.32 -14.46
CA GLN A 441 3.57 50.21 -15.59
C GLN A 441 5.09 50.45 -15.71
N VAL A 442 5.87 50.17 -14.66
CA VAL A 442 7.29 50.57 -14.56
C VAL A 442 8.28 49.69 -15.37
N SER A 443 7.90 48.49 -15.82
CA SER A 443 8.83 47.57 -16.52
C SER A 443 8.72 47.56 -18.05
N THR A 444 7.61 48.02 -18.62
CA THR A 444 7.44 48.08 -20.09
C THR A 444 8.15 49.30 -20.67
N ASP A 445 8.19 50.41 -19.93
CA ASP A 445 8.88 51.63 -20.37
C ASP A 445 10.41 51.49 -20.32
N SER A 446 10.95 50.73 -19.39
CA SER A 446 12.41 50.47 -19.31
C SER A 446 12.94 49.51 -20.37
N ALA A 447 12.10 48.63 -20.92
CA ALA A 447 12.47 47.74 -22.03
C ALA A 447 12.38 48.42 -23.41
N GLY A 448 11.53 49.45 -23.54
CA GLY A 448 11.46 50.29 -24.74
C GLY A 448 12.68 51.21 -24.90
N SER A 449 13.27 51.67 -23.79
CA SER A 449 14.42 52.58 -23.81
C SER A 449 15.78 51.89 -24.04
N GLN A 450 15.90 50.57 -23.87
CA GLN A 450 17.14 49.82 -24.15
C GLN A 450 17.23 49.20 -25.56
N ARG A 451 16.20 49.37 -26.40
CA ARG A 451 16.24 49.01 -27.84
C ARG A 451 16.50 50.20 -28.76
N ALA A 452 16.72 51.39 -28.20
CA ALA A 452 16.99 52.63 -28.94
C ALA A 452 18.46 53.11 -28.85
N GLU A 453 19.34 52.31 -28.23
CA GLU A 453 20.81 52.39 -28.33
C GLU A 453 21.33 51.06 -28.91
#